data_AF-A0A2N1TDI4-F1
#
_entry.id   AF-A0A2N1TDI4-F1
#
_cell.length_a   1.000
_cell.length_b   1.000
_cell.length_c   1.000
_cell.angle_alpha   90.00
_cell.angle_beta   90.00
_cell.angle_gamma   90.00
#
_symmetry.space_group_name_H-M   'P 1'
#
loop_
_entity.id
_entity.type
_entity.pdbx_description
1 polymer ?
#
loop_
_entity_poly.entity_id
_entity_poly.type
_entity_poly.pdbx_seq_one_letter_code
_entity_poly.pdbx_strand_id
1 'polypeptide(L)'
;MAEYWGVKVEDIFNTMQERFRVEGAKGVDAMFGYDIAGAGKWKLTVKNDTMKIEKTDDLAGCASTMIADSETFVGVNIGKVDGTNAFMSGKVKVDGDLGAFGKTSKMFKKYVPAKKEMTTADYIQDMFSTLVERFQPKAAAGLDATITYNIGGEGGGIWTAYIKDGKCELKTGKPDKPTTALNINEAKDWVDVMLGKSDPFSLLSAGKASIEGETGLALKLGEIFAKYVAPVQEFSVRDYILDMFSTLVQRFQPAAAADLDVTITYDIGGKDGGVWTATIKGGKCTLKEGQPDKPTTKLCINEAKDWVDVMLGKSDPFSLLSAGKASIEGETGLALKLGEIFSKYIPPTGGGTPEQELLVLKKTISVNMRYATGPVMGKFLHMMKEKKIYTNKCPKCGRVHLPAREVCAECRIPATEWLEVGPKGQVRYMEYVYYASPDPLTGETRETPYGMLNILLDGCVGNDTFAHYIRRDQIDRIKNGSNDVSGTRVRPVWSDKPTGSVFDIKYFEIDE
;
A
#
# COMPACT_ATOMS: atom_id res chain seq x y z
N MET A 1 21.14 -4.66 -35.96
CA MET A 1 19.71 -5.04 -36.04
C MET A 1 18.92 -3.97 -35.33
N ALA A 2 17.83 -3.52 -35.94
CA ALA A 2 17.02 -2.43 -35.40
C ALA A 2 16.28 -2.89 -34.13
N GLU A 3 16.16 -1.98 -33.16
CA GLU A 3 15.46 -2.17 -31.88
C GLU A 3 14.23 -1.26 -31.89
N TYR A 4 13.05 -1.82 -31.60
CA TYR A 4 11.80 -1.09 -31.60
C TYR A 4 11.12 -1.27 -30.24
N TRP A 5 10.73 -0.16 -29.59
CA TRP A 5 10.18 -0.17 -28.22
C TRP A 5 11.05 -0.96 -27.21
N GLY A 6 12.38 -0.93 -27.38
CA GLY A 6 13.32 -1.65 -26.50
C GLY A 6 13.42 -3.16 -26.76
N VAL A 7 12.87 -3.65 -27.87
CA VAL A 7 12.81 -5.09 -28.23
C VAL A 7 13.42 -5.31 -29.60
N LYS A 8 14.27 -6.34 -29.71
CA LYS A 8 14.76 -6.86 -30.99
C LYS A 8 13.92 -8.04 -31.44
N VAL A 9 13.89 -8.28 -32.75
CA VAL A 9 13.21 -9.44 -33.35
C VAL A 9 13.74 -10.75 -32.74
N GLU A 10 15.06 -10.84 -32.52
CA GLU A 10 15.71 -11.97 -31.88
C GLU A 10 15.19 -12.25 -30.46
N ASP A 11 14.88 -11.22 -29.67
CA ASP A 11 14.41 -11.39 -28.29
C ASP A 11 13.07 -12.15 -28.27
N ILE A 12 12.23 -11.92 -29.29
CA ILE A 12 10.96 -12.62 -29.46
C ILE A 12 11.21 -14.09 -29.81
N PHE A 13 12.08 -14.38 -30.78
CA PHE A 13 12.36 -15.76 -31.21
C PHE A 13 13.12 -16.58 -30.15
N ASN A 14 14.10 -15.99 -29.47
CA ASN A 14 14.91 -16.67 -28.45
C ASN A 14 14.07 -17.13 -27.26
N THR A 15 12.99 -16.42 -26.95
CA THR A 15 12.07 -16.76 -25.84
C THR A 15 10.92 -17.69 -26.27
N MET A 16 10.80 -18.07 -27.55
CA MET A 16 9.67 -18.89 -28.02
C MET A 16 9.61 -20.25 -27.33
N GLN A 17 10.76 -20.86 -27.05
CA GLN A 17 10.82 -22.17 -26.39
C GLN A 17 10.25 -22.11 -24.96
N GLU A 18 10.54 -21.04 -24.21
CA GLU A 18 10.02 -20.80 -22.86
C GLU A 18 8.52 -20.47 -22.87
N ARG A 19 8.04 -19.86 -23.94
CA ARG A 19 6.64 -19.47 -24.12
C ARG A 19 5.78 -20.57 -24.73
N PHE A 20 6.34 -21.70 -25.14
CA PHE A 20 5.63 -22.77 -25.83
C PHE A 20 4.59 -23.46 -24.91
N ARG A 21 3.40 -23.69 -25.46
CA ARG A 21 2.26 -24.32 -24.80
C ARG A 21 1.97 -25.66 -25.47
N VAL A 22 2.39 -26.73 -24.82
CA VAL A 22 2.12 -28.12 -25.23
C VAL A 22 0.63 -28.35 -25.48
N GLU A 23 -0.25 -27.83 -24.60
CA GLU A 23 -1.71 -27.92 -24.75
C GLU A 23 -2.22 -27.31 -26.07
N GLY A 24 -1.61 -26.20 -26.52
CA GLY A 24 -2.00 -25.50 -27.75
C GLY A 24 -1.38 -26.09 -29.02
N ALA A 25 -0.36 -26.94 -28.87
CA ALA A 25 0.33 -27.63 -29.96
C ALA A 25 -0.21 -29.05 -30.24
N LYS A 26 -1.16 -29.54 -29.42
CA LYS A 26 -1.76 -30.87 -29.60
C LYS A 26 -2.31 -31.04 -31.01
N GLY A 27 -1.86 -32.10 -31.68
CA GLY A 27 -2.31 -32.44 -33.04
C GLY A 27 -1.74 -31.53 -34.14
N VAL A 28 -0.67 -30.80 -33.84
CA VAL A 28 0.09 -30.01 -34.82
C VAL A 28 1.38 -30.75 -35.16
N ASP A 29 1.52 -31.15 -36.43
CA ASP A 29 2.78 -31.62 -37.02
C ASP A 29 3.02 -30.80 -38.29
N ALA A 30 3.72 -29.67 -38.15
CA ALA A 30 3.88 -28.68 -39.21
C ALA A 30 5.12 -27.80 -38.99
N MET A 31 5.61 -27.22 -40.09
CA MET A 31 6.65 -26.21 -40.07
C MET A 31 6.04 -24.84 -40.41
N PHE A 32 6.47 -23.78 -39.73
CA PHE A 32 6.01 -22.41 -39.92
C PHE A 32 7.21 -21.49 -40.19
N GLY A 33 7.15 -20.72 -41.26
CA GLY A 33 8.19 -19.77 -41.65
C GLY A 33 7.89 -18.37 -41.14
N TYR A 34 8.94 -17.61 -40.86
CA TYR A 34 8.88 -16.18 -40.56
C TYR A 34 9.95 -15.49 -41.38
N ASP A 35 9.56 -14.55 -42.24
CA ASP A 35 10.44 -13.70 -43.05
C ASP A 35 10.30 -12.25 -42.58
N ILE A 36 11.23 -11.83 -41.72
CA ILE A 36 11.17 -10.53 -41.06
C ILE A 36 12.18 -9.59 -41.72
N ALA A 37 11.67 -8.67 -42.54
CA ALA A 37 12.49 -7.72 -43.27
C ALA A 37 13.30 -6.86 -42.29
N GLY A 38 14.62 -6.82 -42.49
CA GLY A 38 15.57 -6.11 -41.63
C GLY A 38 16.17 -6.93 -40.47
N ALA A 39 15.75 -8.18 -40.28
CA ALA A 39 16.24 -9.03 -39.18
C ALA A 39 16.67 -10.45 -39.62
N GLY A 40 15.90 -11.09 -40.51
CA GLY A 40 16.23 -12.40 -41.06
C GLY A 40 15.03 -13.35 -41.16
N LYS A 41 15.32 -14.64 -41.31
CA LYS A 41 14.32 -15.70 -41.49
C LYS A 41 14.42 -16.76 -40.41
N TRP A 42 13.27 -17.25 -39.95
CA TRP A 42 13.16 -18.30 -38.94
C TRP A 42 12.18 -19.39 -39.35
N LYS A 43 12.52 -20.63 -38.99
CA LYS A 43 11.67 -21.82 -39.18
C LYS A 43 11.32 -22.41 -37.82
N LEU A 44 10.03 -22.43 -37.51
CA LEU A 44 9.46 -23.13 -36.37
C LEU A 44 8.96 -24.50 -36.82
N THR A 45 9.53 -25.57 -36.29
CA THR A 45 9.05 -26.94 -36.47
C THR A 45 8.29 -27.37 -35.21
N VAL A 46 7.03 -27.76 -35.35
CA VAL A 46 6.24 -28.35 -34.26
C VAL A 46 5.93 -29.78 -34.62
N LYS A 47 6.35 -30.74 -33.78
CA LYS A 47 6.16 -32.17 -34.00
C LYS A 47 6.15 -32.93 -32.68
N ASN A 48 5.26 -33.92 -32.55
CA ASN A 48 5.13 -34.75 -31.35
C ASN A 48 5.03 -33.93 -30.06
N ASP A 49 4.19 -32.89 -30.07
CA ASP A 49 4.00 -31.96 -28.95
C ASP A 49 5.29 -31.23 -28.47
N THR A 50 6.33 -31.22 -29.31
CA THR A 50 7.58 -30.48 -29.10
C THR A 50 7.78 -29.41 -30.17
N MET A 51 8.66 -28.44 -29.90
CA MET A 51 9.02 -27.43 -30.88
C MET A 51 10.53 -27.28 -31.05
N LYS A 52 10.94 -26.85 -32.25
CA LYS A 52 12.29 -26.37 -32.57
C LYS A 52 12.17 -25.07 -33.37
N ILE A 53 12.87 -24.02 -32.95
CA ILE A 53 12.97 -22.77 -33.71
C ILE A 53 14.42 -22.60 -34.15
N GLU A 54 14.64 -22.28 -35.42
CA GLU A 54 15.98 -22.05 -35.95
C GLU A 54 15.98 -20.87 -36.93
N LYS A 55 17.05 -20.06 -36.89
CA LYS A 55 17.29 -19.00 -37.87
C LYS A 55 17.87 -19.66 -39.13
N THR A 56 17.18 -19.53 -40.27
CA THR A 56 17.54 -20.20 -41.52
C THR A 56 16.93 -19.47 -42.71
N ASP A 57 17.67 -19.40 -43.83
CA ASP A 57 17.17 -18.81 -45.08
C ASP A 57 16.26 -19.76 -45.87
N ASP A 58 16.35 -21.06 -45.59
CA ASP A 58 15.47 -22.06 -46.19
C ASP A 58 14.14 -22.12 -45.45
N LEU A 59 13.06 -21.62 -46.06
CA LEU A 59 11.68 -21.74 -45.57
C LEU A 59 10.86 -22.78 -46.36
N ALA A 60 11.51 -23.63 -47.16
CA ALA A 60 10.82 -24.69 -47.88
C ALA A 60 10.18 -25.69 -46.90
N GLY A 61 9.03 -26.22 -47.31
CA GLY A 61 8.24 -27.18 -46.52
C GLY A 61 7.41 -26.57 -45.39
N CYS A 62 7.47 -25.25 -45.18
CA CYS A 62 6.58 -24.57 -44.24
C CYS A 62 5.13 -24.59 -44.74
N ALA A 63 4.21 -25.03 -43.87
CA ALA A 63 2.78 -25.00 -44.12
C ALA A 63 2.26 -23.56 -44.32
N SER A 64 2.88 -22.60 -43.63
CA SER A 64 2.68 -21.17 -43.84
C SER A 64 3.91 -20.36 -43.47
N THR A 65 4.05 -19.19 -44.08
CA THR A 65 5.15 -18.24 -43.85
C THR A 65 4.59 -16.85 -43.59
N MET A 66 4.86 -16.28 -42.42
CA MET A 66 4.54 -14.89 -42.09
C MET A 66 5.62 -13.96 -42.65
N ILE A 67 5.22 -12.86 -43.28
CA ILE A 67 6.10 -11.84 -43.84
C ILE A 67 5.72 -10.49 -43.20
N ALA A 68 6.68 -9.79 -42.62
CA ALA A 68 6.48 -8.46 -42.04
C ALA A 68 7.82 -7.70 -41.96
N ASP A 69 7.77 -6.37 -41.80
CA ASP A 69 8.96 -5.62 -41.38
C ASP A 69 9.22 -5.77 -39.86
N SER A 70 10.45 -5.46 -39.45
CA SER A 70 10.88 -5.62 -38.05
C SER A 70 10.07 -4.78 -37.06
N GLU A 71 9.65 -3.56 -37.42
CA GLU A 71 8.86 -2.68 -36.55
C GLU A 71 7.46 -3.27 -36.36
N THR A 72 6.78 -3.62 -37.45
CA THR A 72 5.46 -4.22 -37.44
C THR A 72 5.48 -5.55 -36.67
N PHE A 73 6.47 -6.41 -36.90
CA PHE A 73 6.60 -7.69 -36.20
C PHE A 73 6.74 -7.50 -34.69
N VAL A 74 7.65 -6.62 -34.26
CA VAL A 74 7.83 -6.30 -32.84
C VAL A 74 6.57 -5.71 -32.26
N GLY A 75 6.00 -4.70 -32.91
CA GLY A 75 4.79 -3.99 -32.49
C GLY A 75 3.59 -4.90 -32.29
N VAL A 76 3.37 -5.89 -33.17
CA VAL A 76 2.30 -6.87 -33.02
C VAL A 76 2.54 -7.79 -31.82
N ASN A 77 3.78 -8.25 -31.63
CA ASN A 77 4.12 -9.15 -30.52
C ASN A 77 4.01 -8.48 -29.13
N ILE A 78 4.33 -7.18 -29.04
CA ILE A 78 4.18 -6.40 -27.80
C ILE A 78 2.79 -5.75 -27.67
N GLY A 79 1.96 -5.81 -28.71
CA GLY A 79 0.61 -5.23 -28.74
C GLY A 79 0.55 -3.70 -28.93
N LYS A 80 1.62 -3.07 -29.42
CA LYS A 80 1.63 -1.66 -29.86
C LYS A 80 1.06 -1.49 -31.27
N VAL A 81 1.02 -2.56 -32.06
CA VAL A 81 0.38 -2.62 -33.37
C VAL A 81 -0.73 -3.66 -33.33
N ASP A 82 -1.94 -3.29 -33.76
CA ASP A 82 -3.05 -4.22 -33.88
C ASP A 82 -2.79 -5.21 -35.04
N GLY A 83 -2.76 -6.51 -34.72
CA GLY A 83 -2.43 -7.56 -35.70
C GLY A 83 -3.45 -7.70 -36.83
N THR A 84 -4.73 -7.40 -36.57
CA THR A 84 -5.80 -7.48 -37.58
C THR A 84 -5.64 -6.36 -38.60
N ASN A 85 -5.42 -5.14 -38.13
CA ASN A 85 -5.16 -3.98 -38.98
C ASN A 85 -3.83 -4.11 -39.73
N ALA A 86 -2.78 -4.63 -39.08
CA ALA A 86 -1.51 -4.90 -39.74
C ALA A 86 -1.66 -5.92 -40.88
N PHE A 87 -2.50 -6.95 -40.68
CA PHE A 87 -2.82 -7.93 -41.72
C PHE A 87 -3.65 -7.32 -42.85
N MET A 88 -4.74 -6.62 -42.54
CA MET A 88 -5.61 -5.99 -43.55
C MET A 88 -4.90 -4.90 -44.36
N SER A 89 -3.96 -4.18 -43.76
CA SER A 89 -3.16 -3.15 -44.43
C SER A 89 -1.98 -3.72 -45.24
N GLY A 90 -1.75 -5.04 -45.19
CA GLY A 90 -0.66 -5.71 -45.89
C GLY A 90 0.72 -5.56 -45.24
N LYS A 91 0.82 -4.93 -44.06
CA LYS A 91 2.07 -4.85 -43.27
C LYS A 91 2.47 -6.20 -42.66
N VAL A 92 1.49 -7.06 -42.42
CA VAL A 92 1.68 -8.50 -42.15
C VAL A 92 1.02 -9.28 -43.26
N LYS A 93 1.77 -10.15 -43.92
CA LYS A 93 1.27 -11.09 -44.92
C LYS A 93 1.53 -12.51 -44.44
N VAL A 94 0.68 -13.46 -44.83
CA VAL A 94 0.91 -14.88 -44.58
C VAL A 94 0.73 -15.62 -45.89
N ASP A 95 1.79 -16.26 -46.35
CA ASP A 95 1.78 -17.12 -47.53
C ASP A 95 1.60 -18.59 -47.09
N GLY A 96 0.68 -19.33 -47.71
CA GLY A 96 0.36 -20.72 -47.34
C GLY A 96 -0.93 -20.86 -46.53
N ASP A 97 -1.00 -21.86 -45.66
CA ASP A 97 -2.20 -22.21 -44.88
C ASP A 97 -2.42 -21.23 -43.71
N LEU A 98 -3.38 -20.32 -43.89
CA LEU A 98 -3.83 -19.36 -42.88
C LEU A 98 -4.43 -20.03 -41.64
N GLY A 99 -5.13 -21.16 -41.81
CA GLY A 99 -5.71 -21.92 -40.70
C GLY A 99 -4.61 -22.54 -39.83
N ALA A 100 -3.58 -23.10 -40.46
CA ALA A 100 -2.39 -23.58 -39.77
C ALA A 100 -1.66 -22.43 -39.05
N PHE A 101 -1.48 -21.28 -39.72
CA PHE A 101 -0.86 -20.11 -39.10
C PHE A 101 -1.64 -19.61 -37.88
N GLY A 102 -2.98 -19.54 -37.97
CA GLY A 102 -3.84 -19.11 -36.88
C GLY A 102 -3.71 -19.97 -35.61
N LYS A 103 -3.33 -21.26 -35.75
CA LYS A 103 -3.05 -22.13 -34.61
C LYS A 103 -1.81 -21.72 -33.83
N THR A 104 -0.83 -21.03 -34.45
CA THR A 104 0.41 -20.62 -33.77
C THR A 104 0.12 -19.70 -32.57
N SER A 105 -0.93 -18.87 -32.64
CA SER A 105 -1.38 -18.04 -31.51
C SER A 105 -1.73 -18.83 -30.24
N LYS A 106 -2.21 -20.08 -30.37
CA LYS A 106 -2.54 -20.95 -29.24
C LYS A 106 -1.31 -21.69 -28.70
N MET A 107 -0.27 -21.86 -29.52
CA MET A 107 0.96 -22.58 -29.19
C MET A 107 1.92 -21.77 -28.33
N PHE A 108 1.76 -20.45 -28.22
CA PHE A 108 2.69 -19.59 -27.47
C PHE A 108 1.97 -18.67 -26.50
N LYS A 109 2.55 -18.48 -25.32
CA LYS A 109 2.23 -17.35 -24.45
C LYS A 109 2.67 -16.05 -25.13
N LYS A 110 1.95 -14.94 -24.87
CA LYS A 110 2.30 -13.62 -25.40
C LYS A 110 3.74 -13.26 -25.03
N TYR A 111 4.47 -12.64 -25.96
CA TYR A 111 5.78 -12.11 -25.68
C TYR A 111 5.66 -10.94 -24.69
N VAL A 112 6.38 -11.02 -23.59
CA VAL A 112 6.54 -9.92 -22.65
C VAL A 112 8.00 -9.49 -22.76
N PRO A 113 8.28 -8.23 -23.14
CA PRO A 113 9.65 -7.72 -23.17
C PRO A 113 10.34 -7.97 -21.84
N ALA A 114 11.50 -8.63 -21.86
CA ALA A 114 12.36 -8.69 -20.69
C ALA A 114 12.79 -7.26 -20.37
N LYS A 115 12.62 -6.85 -19.09
CA LYS A 115 13.08 -5.55 -18.60
C LYS A 115 14.52 -5.32 -19.04
N LYS A 116 14.75 -4.29 -19.85
CA LYS A 116 16.04 -3.61 -19.82
C LYS A 116 16.00 -2.73 -18.58
N GLU A 117 16.42 -3.27 -17.44
CA GLU A 117 16.79 -2.40 -16.32
C GLU A 117 17.84 -1.43 -16.87
N MET A 118 17.67 -0.14 -16.62
CA MET A 118 18.69 0.84 -16.96
C MET A 118 19.99 0.38 -16.33
N THR A 119 21.02 0.20 -17.15
CA THR A 119 22.34 -0.13 -16.65
C THR A 119 22.87 1.06 -15.82
N THR A 120 23.92 0.83 -15.03
CA THR A 120 24.60 1.91 -14.32
C THR A 120 25.00 3.04 -15.29
N ALA A 121 25.50 2.69 -16.48
CA ALA A 121 25.86 3.67 -17.50
C ALA A 121 24.66 4.47 -18.03
N ASP A 122 23.52 3.82 -18.26
CA ASP A 122 22.29 4.50 -18.69
C ASP A 122 21.81 5.51 -17.65
N TYR A 123 21.87 5.14 -16.36
CA TYR A 123 21.54 6.06 -15.26
C TYR A 123 22.50 7.24 -15.19
N ILE A 124 23.81 7.02 -15.30
CA ILE A 124 24.81 8.08 -15.27
C ILE A 124 24.56 9.08 -16.41
N GLN A 125 24.34 8.60 -17.64
CA GLN A 125 24.06 9.49 -18.77
C GLN A 125 22.80 10.32 -18.55
N ASP A 126 21.70 9.70 -18.12
CA ASP A 126 20.44 10.40 -17.89
C ASP A 126 20.57 11.46 -16.79
N MET A 127 21.19 11.10 -15.65
CA MET A 127 21.42 12.01 -14.52
C MET A 127 22.16 13.28 -14.93
N PHE A 128 23.23 13.16 -15.73
CA PHE A 128 24.00 14.32 -16.15
C PHE A 128 23.34 15.07 -17.31
N SER A 129 22.64 14.39 -18.22
CA SER A 129 21.89 15.06 -19.29
C SER A 129 20.78 15.97 -18.75
N THR A 130 20.14 15.60 -17.64
CA THR A 130 19.06 16.36 -16.98
C THR A 130 19.56 17.34 -15.92
N LEU A 131 20.86 17.38 -15.62
CA LEU A 131 21.38 18.15 -14.48
C LEU A 131 21.13 19.66 -14.60
N VAL A 132 21.25 20.22 -15.81
CA VAL A 132 21.01 21.65 -16.07
C VAL A 132 19.54 22.01 -15.86
N GLU A 133 18.61 21.16 -16.28
CA GLU A 133 17.17 21.36 -16.09
C GLU A 133 16.78 21.32 -14.60
N ARG A 134 17.52 20.56 -13.80
CA ARG A 134 17.31 20.44 -12.36
C ARG A 134 17.89 21.60 -11.56
N PHE A 135 18.69 22.47 -12.17
CA PHE A 135 19.27 23.63 -11.49
C PHE A 135 18.21 24.58 -10.93
N GLN A 136 18.43 25.08 -9.72
CA GLN A 136 17.53 25.96 -8.97
C GLN A 136 18.13 27.37 -8.84
N PRO A 137 17.86 28.32 -9.76
CA PRO A 137 18.49 29.64 -9.77
C PRO A 137 18.30 30.44 -8.48
N LYS A 138 17.16 30.28 -7.81
CA LYS A 138 16.87 30.95 -6.53
C LYS A 138 17.75 30.46 -5.39
N ALA A 139 18.05 29.16 -5.34
CA ALA A 139 18.91 28.57 -4.32
C ALA A 139 20.40 28.85 -4.57
N ALA A 140 20.76 29.15 -5.81
CA ALA A 140 22.11 29.53 -6.24
C ALA A 140 22.30 31.05 -6.40
N ALA A 141 21.46 31.88 -5.78
CA ALA A 141 21.57 33.33 -5.91
C ALA A 141 22.92 33.85 -5.38
N GLY A 142 23.67 34.56 -6.24
CA GLY A 142 24.99 35.10 -5.91
C GLY A 142 26.12 34.07 -5.88
N LEU A 143 25.88 32.84 -6.33
CA LEU A 143 26.89 31.79 -6.43
C LEU A 143 27.56 31.81 -7.80
N ASP A 144 28.88 32.05 -7.81
CA ASP A 144 29.76 31.81 -8.95
C ASP A 144 30.70 30.64 -8.60
N ALA A 145 30.48 29.47 -9.19
CA ALA A 145 31.18 28.25 -8.80
C ALA A 145 31.36 27.25 -9.94
N THR A 146 32.37 26.41 -9.81
CA THR A 146 32.59 25.23 -10.66
C THR A 146 32.53 23.96 -9.82
N ILE A 147 31.54 23.12 -10.08
CA ILE A 147 31.27 21.89 -9.33
C ILE A 147 31.62 20.71 -10.22
N THR A 148 32.66 19.96 -9.87
CA THR A 148 33.09 18.79 -10.63
C THR A 148 32.57 17.50 -10.00
N TYR A 149 32.03 16.62 -10.83
CA TYR A 149 31.60 15.26 -10.50
C TYR A 149 32.56 14.31 -11.20
N ASN A 150 33.48 13.72 -10.43
CA ASN A 150 34.41 12.71 -10.89
C ASN A 150 33.90 11.34 -10.44
N ILE A 151 33.29 10.61 -11.36
CA ILE A 151 32.64 9.33 -11.10
C ILE A 151 33.52 8.22 -11.70
N GLY A 152 34.16 7.42 -10.84
CA GLY A 152 34.94 6.25 -11.23
C GLY A 152 34.08 5.03 -11.55
N GLY A 153 34.73 3.91 -11.85
CA GLY A 153 34.06 2.64 -12.16
C GLY A 153 33.48 2.54 -13.57
N GLU A 154 32.93 1.37 -13.90
CA GLU A 154 32.34 1.09 -15.21
C GLU A 154 31.09 1.95 -15.45
N GLY A 155 31.05 2.67 -16.57
CA GLY A 155 29.98 3.63 -16.90
C GLY A 155 30.14 5.01 -16.25
N GLY A 156 31.22 5.24 -15.49
CA GLY A 156 31.57 6.54 -14.90
C GLY A 156 32.12 7.55 -15.91
N GLY A 157 32.49 8.72 -15.41
CA GLY A 157 33.01 9.83 -16.20
C GLY A 157 33.22 11.10 -15.38
N ILE A 158 33.62 12.18 -16.04
CA ILE A 158 33.88 13.46 -15.39
C ILE A 158 32.99 14.53 -16.02
N TRP A 159 32.21 15.21 -15.18
CA TRP A 159 31.37 16.34 -15.56
C TRP A 159 31.62 17.53 -14.64
N THR A 160 31.58 18.74 -15.19
CA THR A 160 31.68 19.97 -14.40
C THR A 160 30.51 20.89 -14.72
N ALA A 161 29.74 21.23 -13.68
CA ALA A 161 28.73 22.27 -13.72
C ALA A 161 29.37 23.63 -13.45
N TYR A 162 29.22 24.55 -14.40
CA TYR A 162 29.64 25.94 -14.32
C TYR A 162 28.42 26.78 -13.96
N ILE A 163 28.44 27.39 -12.77
CA ILE A 163 27.39 28.27 -12.30
C ILE A 163 27.93 29.69 -12.31
N LYS A 164 27.26 30.58 -13.05
CA LYS A 164 27.59 31.99 -13.11
C LYS A 164 26.35 32.82 -13.45
N ASP A 165 26.18 33.96 -12.79
CA ASP A 165 25.08 34.90 -13.06
C ASP A 165 23.68 34.23 -13.01
N GLY A 166 23.51 33.28 -12.08
CA GLY A 166 22.26 32.53 -11.93
C GLY A 166 21.93 31.58 -13.08
N LYS A 167 22.93 31.20 -13.90
CA LYS A 167 22.81 30.20 -14.96
C LYS A 167 23.74 29.03 -14.69
N CYS A 168 23.36 27.84 -15.14
CA CYS A 168 24.15 26.62 -15.07
C CYS A 168 24.44 26.09 -16.48
N GLU A 169 25.69 25.70 -16.72
CA GLU A 169 26.12 24.99 -17.92
C GLU A 169 26.89 23.73 -17.49
N LEU A 170 26.65 22.59 -18.15
CA LEU A 170 27.38 21.35 -17.88
C LEU A 170 28.36 21.05 -19.01
N LYS A 171 29.61 20.73 -18.66
CA LYS A 171 30.64 20.26 -19.60
C LYS A 171 31.25 18.95 -19.11
N THR A 172 31.83 18.18 -20.02
CA THR A 172 32.65 17.03 -19.67
C THR A 172 34.10 17.46 -19.36
N GLY A 173 34.77 16.70 -18.48
CA GLY A 173 36.15 16.97 -18.05
C GLY A 173 36.26 17.79 -16.76
N LYS A 174 37.47 17.84 -16.17
CA LYS A 174 37.78 18.55 -14.91
C LYS A 174 38.58 19.82 -15.22
N PRO A 175 38.18 21.01 -14.72
CA PRO A 175 39.01 22.22 -14.81
C PRO A 175 40.20 22.13 -13.84
N ASP A 176 41.24 22.95 -14.06
CA ASP A 176 42.46 22.95 -13.24
C ASP A 176 42.19 23.22 -11.75
N LYS A 177 41.21 24.08 -11.46
CA LYS A 177 40.84 24.48 -10.10
C LYS A 177 39.32 24.56 -9.96
N PRO A 178 38.65 23.43 -9.71
CA PRO A 178 37.23 23.46 -9.41
C PRO A 178 36.99 24.10 -8.04
N THR A 179 35.89 24.83 -7.87
CA THR A 179 35.46 25.36 -6.56
C THR A 179 35.19 24.21 -5.59
N THR A 180 34.56 23.15 -6.09
CA THR A 180 34.40 21.89 -5.35
C THR A 180 34.43 20.72 -6.34
N ALA A 181 35.00 19.59 -5.93
CA ALA A 181 34.95 18.35 -6.69
C ALA A 181 34.51 17.19 -5.80
N LEU A 182 33.47 16.48 -6.25
CA LEU A 182 33.05 15.21 -5.68
C LEU A 182 33.78 14.09 -6.43
N ASN A 183 34.56 13.30 -5.71
CA ASN A 183 35.16 12.08 -6.26
C ASN A 183 34.42 10.88 -5.70
N ILE A 184 33.85 10.04 -6.55
CA ILE A 184 33.15 8.81 -6.19
C ILE A 184 33.87 7.65 -6.87
N ASN A 185 34.21 6.60 -6.12
CA ASN A 185 35.06 5.52 -6.64
C ASN A 185 34.34 4.66 -7.69
N GLU A 186 33.03 4.40 -7.51
CA GLU A 186 32.23 3.53 -8.37
C GLU A 186 30.94 4.22 -8.83
N ALA A 187 30.63 4.13 -10.12
CA ALA A 187 29.43 4.71 -10.72
C ALA A 187 28.13 4.17 -10.07
N LYS A 188 28.15 2.90 -9.65
CA LYS A 188 27.02 2.30 -8.93
C LYS A 188 26.74 3.02 -7.61
N ASP A 189 27.77 3.41 -6.86
CA ASP A 189 27.60 4.09 -5.57
C ASP A 189 26.96 5.49 -5.79
N TRP A 190 27.33 6.18 -6.88
CA TRP A 190 26.67 7.43 -7.27
C TRP A 190 25.20 7.22 -7.66
N VAL A 191 24.91 6.19 -8.46
CA VAL A 191 23.54 5.84 -8.85
C VAL A 191 22.70 5.51 -7.62
N ASP A 192 23.21 4.73 -6.68
CA ASP A 192 22.50 4.37 -5.46
C ASP A 192 22.19 5.60 -4.59
N VAL A 193 23.11 6.56 -4.49
CA VAL A 193 22.86 7.85 -3.80
C VAL A 193 21.77 8.65 -4.50
N MET A 194 21.85 8.81 -5.82
CA MET A 194 20.89 9.60 -6.59
C MET A 194 19.48 8.97 -6.61
N LEU A 195 19.39 7.63 -6.51
CA LEU A 195 18.14 6.90 -6.36
C LEU A 195 17.66 6.81 -4.89
N GLY A 196 18.43 7.30 -3.92
CA GLY A 196 18.11 7.28 -2.50
C GLY A 196 18.25 5.90 -1.82
N LYS A 197 18.95 4.96 -2.47
CA LYS A 197 19.29 3.64 -1.92
C LYS A 197 20.47 3.68 -0.95
N SER A 198 21.30 4.72 -1.07
CA SER A 198 22.44 4.98 -0.18
C SER A 198 22.46 6.44 0.23
N ASP A 199 23.14 6.74 1.34
CA ASP A 199 23.34 8.09 1.82
C ASP A 199 24.78 8.58 1.51
N PRO A 200 24.97 9.85 1.11
CA PRO A 200 26.29 10.38 0.79
C PRO A 200 27.33 10.30 1.93
N PHE A 201 26.91 10.42 3.19
CA PHE A 201 27.82 10.37 4.34
C PHE A 201 28.33 8.95 4.61
N SER A 202 27.53 7.92 4.35
CA SER A 202 28.00 6.53 4.37
C SER A 202 29.12 6.30 3.36
N LEU A 203 29.03 6.87 2.16
CA LEU A 203 30.12 6.75 1.17
C LEU A 203 31.39 7.48 1.62
N LEU A 204 31.27 8.69 2.16
CA LEU A 204 32.40 9.48 2.66
C LEU A 204 33.11 8.78 3.83
N SER A 205 32.35 8.32 4.82
CA SER A 205 32.89 7.61 5.99
C SER A 205 33.53 6.26 5.64
N ALA A 206 33.02 5.58 4.63
CA ALA A 206 33.58 4.34 4.10
C ALA A 206 34.80 4.55 3.17
N GLY A 207 35.19 5.81 2.89
CA GLY A 207 36.27 6.11 1.94
C GLY A 207 35.95 5.80 0.48
N LYS A 208 34.65 5.61 0.16
CA LYS A 208 34.15 5.37 -1.21
C LYS A 208 33.90 6.65 -1.99
N ALA A 209 33.88 7.79 -1.29
CA ALA A 209 33.81 9.11 -1.87
C ALA A 209 34.74 10.07 -1.13
N SER A 210 35.13 11.16 -1.79
CA SER A 210 35.84 12.29 -1.18
C SER A 210 35.39 13.62 -1.78
N ILE A 211 35.64 14.70 -1.06
CA ILE A 211 35.34 16.07 -1.50
C ILE A 211 36.66 16.84 -1.51
N GLU A 212 36.99 17.44 -2.66
CA GLU A 212 38.08 18.40 -2.81
C GLU A 212 37.50 19.82 -2.92
N GLY A 213 38.17 20.81 -2.32
CA GLY A 213 37.70 22.21 -2.37
C GLY A 213 36.66 22.52 -1.30
N GLU A 214 35.65 23.32 -1.64
CA GLU A 214 34.69 23.82 -0.66
C GLU A 214 33.66 22.77 -0.25
N THR A 215 33.83 22.19 0.94
CA THR A 215 32.89 21.21 1.52
C THR A 215 31.50 21.81 1.77
N GLY A 216 31.42 23.06 2.20
CA GLY A 216 30.15 23.74 2.44
C GLY A 216 29.27 23.83 1.20
N LEU A 217 29.89 24.00 0.02
CA LEU A 217 29.19 23.99 -1.26
C LEU A 217 28.70 22.59 -1.63
N ALA A 218 29.53 21.56 -1.41
CA ALA A 218 29.15 20.16 -1.64
C ALA A 218 27.92 19.73 -0.81
N LEU A 219 27.81 20.20 0.43
CA LEU A 219 26.66 19.91 1.30
C LEU A 219 25.36 20.60 0.86
N LYS A 220 25.44 21.67 0.07
CA LYS A 220 24.29 22.43 -0.44
C LYS A 220 23.81 21.98 -1.81
N LEU A 221 24.43 20.97 -2.43
CA LEU A 221 24.09 20.56 -3.79
C LEU A 221 22.62 20.10 -3.94
N GLY A 222 22.03 19.51 -2.89
CA GLY A 222 20.62 19.14 -2.89
C GLY A 222 19.64 20.31 -2.86
N GLU A 223 20.10 21.52 -2.52
CA GLU A 223 19.33 22.76 -2.61
C GLU A 223 19.53 23.42 -3.99
N ILE A 224 20.76 23.32 -4.54
CA ILE A 224 21.15 23.91 -5.83
C ILE A 224 20.57 23.13 -7.01
N PHE A 225 20.44 21.80 -6.88
CA PHE A 225 19.86 20.92 -7.90
C PHE A 225 18.69 20.15 -7.31
N ALA A 226 17.55 20.20 -8.00
CA ALA A 226 16.41 19.36 -7.68
C ALA A 226 16.78 17.87 -7.73
N LYS A 227 16.08 17.09 -6.90
CA LYS A 227 16.27 15.64 -6.81
C LYS A 227 16.11 15.01 -8.20
N TYR A 228 17.02 14.10 -8.53
CA TYR A 228 16.91 13.30 -9.74
C TYR A 228 15.64 12.44 -9.67
N VAL A 229 14.90 12.42 -10.76
CA VAL A 229 13.78 11.51 -10.97
C VAL A 229 14.14 10.69 -12.19
N ALA A 230 14.31 9.38 -11.99
CA ALA A 230 14.59 8.48 -13.11
C ALA A 230 13.43 8.55 -14.13
N PRO A 231 13.72 8.49 -15.44
CA PRO A 231 12.69 8.46 -16.46
C PRO A 231 11.79 7.27 -16.19
N VAL A 232 10.55 7.56 -15.81
CA VAL A 232 9.54 6.54 -15.59
C VAL A 232 9.08 6.11 -16.97
N GLN A 233 9.37 4.87 -17.35
CA GLN A 233 8.64 4.27 -18.46
C GLN A 233 7.17 4.22 -18.01
N GLU A 234 6.32 5.08 -18.57
CA GLU A 234 4.90 5.10 -18.20
C GLU A 234 4.27 3.75 -18.57
N PHE A 235 3.89 3.00 -17.54
CA PHE A 235 3.09 1.78 -17.72
C PHE A 235 1.67 2.19 -18.06
N SER A 236 1.17 1.70 -19.20
CA SER A 236 -0.26 1.79 -19.46
C SER A 236 -1.03 0.91 -18.47
N VAL A 237 -2.35 1.13 -18.34
CA VAL A 237 -3.22 0.26 -17.52
C VAL A 237 -3.04 -1.20 -17.93
N ARG A 238 -2.94 -1.49 -19.23
CA ARG A 238 -2.73 -2.85 -19.74
C ARG A 238 -1.39 -3.43 -19.31
N ASP A 239 -0.32 -2.63 -19.33
CA ASP A 239 1.02 -3.08 -18.94
C ASP A 239 1.04 -3.46 -17.46
N TYR A 240 0.37 -2.68 -16.60
CA TYR A 240 0.19 -3.01 -15.18
C TYR A 240 -0.58 -4.32 -14.98
N ILE A 241 -1.71 -4.50 -15.66
CA ILE A 241 -2.51 -5.73 -15.56
C ILE A 241 -1.66 -6.95 -15.89
N LEU A 242 -0.95 -6.92 -17.03
CA LEU A 242 -0.12 -8.05 -17.47
C LEU A 242 1.01 -8.35 -16.48
N ASP A 243 1.69 -7.32 -15.98
CA ASP A 243 2.76 -7.48 -15.01
C ASP A 243 2.26 -8.07 -13.67
N MET A 244 1.14 -7.54 -13.14
CA MET A 244 0.51 -8.03 -11.91
C MET A 244 0.20 -9.53 -11.98
N PHE A 245 -0.38 -9.99 -13.09
CA PHE A 245 -0.72 -11.41 -13.25
C PHE A 245 0.50 -12.27 -13.59
N SER A 246 1.45 -11.76 -14.38
CA SER A 246 2.69 -12.51 -14.67
C SER A 246 3.53 -12.79 -13.42
N THR A 247 3.50 -11.89 -12.43
CA THR A 247 4.23 -12.02 -11.17
C THR A 247 3.42 -12.68 -10.05
N LEU A 248 2.11 -12.93 -10.24
CA LEU A 248 1.22 -13.40 -9.18
C LEU A 248 1.71 -14.69 -8.52
N VAL A 249 2.16 -15.67 -9.32
CA VAL A 249 2.65 -16.96 -8.82
C VAL A 249 3.92 -16.79 -7.97
N GLN A 250 4.81 -15.88 -8.36
CA GLN A 250 6.03 -15.58 -7.59
C GLN A 250 5.69 -14.92 -6.25
N ARG A 251 4.57 -14.20 -6.18
CA ARG A 251 4.09 -13.52 -4.96
C ARG A 251 3.34 -14.45 -4.01
N PHE A 252 3.06 -15.69 -4.40
CA PHE A 252 2.37 -16.68 -3.57
C PHE A 252 3.17 -17.03 -2.31
N GLN A 253 2.48 -17.12 -1.17
CA GLN A 253 3.04 -17.46 0.13
C GLN A 253 2.59 -18.86 0.56
N PRO A 254 3.41 -19.91 0.39
CA PRO A 254 3.01 -21.29 0.67
C PRO A 254 2.59 -21.52 2.12
N ALA A 255 3.21 -20.83 3.08
CA ALA A 255 2.91 -20.97 4.51
C ALA A 255 1.49 -20.51 4.86
N ALA A 256 0.96 -19.49 4.17
CA ALA A 256 -0.39 -18.97 4.38
C ALA A 256 -1.49 -19.80 3.70
N ALA A 257 -1.10 -20.80 2.91
CA ALA A 257 -1.98 -21.53 2.01
C ALA A 257 -1.75 -23.05 2.01
N ALA A 258 -1.09 -23.59 3.04
CA ALA A 258 -0.66 -24.99 3.11
C ALA A 258 -1.83 -25.99 2.97
N ASP A 259 -2.99 -25.65 3.53
CA ASP A 259 -4.18 -26.52 3.57
C ASP A 259 -5.24 -26.17 2.51
N LEU A 260 -4.93 -25.27 1.58
CA LEU A 260 -5.89 -24.80 0.57
C LEU A 260 -5.86 -25.68 -0.69
N ASP A 261 -7.04 -26.14 -1.12
CA ASP A 261 -7.32 -26.67 -2.47
C ASP A 261 -8.45 -25.84 -3.08
N VAL A 262 -8.09 -24.72 -3.70
CA VAL A 262 -9.04 -23.68 -4.11
C VAL A 262 -8.71 -23.09 -5.48
N THR A 263 -9.71 -22.51 -6.12
CA THR A 263 -9.56 -21.73 -7.36
C THR A 263 -10.07 -20.31 -7.16
N ILE A 264 -9.22 -19.34 -7.47
CA ILE A 264 -9.47 -17.91 -7.27
C ILE A 264 -9.46 -17.27 -8.65
N THR A 265 -10.63 -16.85 -9.12
CA THR A 265 -10.79 -16.18 -10.42
C THR A 265 -10.78 -14.67 -10.23
N TYR A 266 -10.01 -13.98 -11.05
CA TYR A 266 -9.95 -12.53 -11.17
C TYR A 266 -10.57 -12.17 -12.52
N ASP A 267 -11.76 -11.61 -12.50
CA ASP A 267 -12.49 -11.13 -13.66
C ASP A 267 -12.40 -9.60 -13.69
N ILE A 268 -11.44 -9.11 -14.47
CA ILE A 268 -11.11 -7.70 -14.55
C ILE A 268 -11.72 -7.16 -15.84
N GLY A 269 -12.73 -6.30 -15.71
CA GLY A 269 -13.44 -5.67 -16.82
C GLY A 269 -12.68 -4.49 -17.44
N GLY A 270 -13.35 -3.81 -18.38
CA GLY A 270 -12.78 -2.70 -19.15
C GLY A 270 -11.89 -3.15 -20.32
N LYS A 271 -11.54 -2.20 -21.20
CA LYS A 271 -10.80 -2.45 -22.45
C LYS A 271 -9.41 -3.09 -22.26
N ASP A 272 -8.80 -2.84 -21.10
CA ASP A 272 -7.46 -3.30 -20.75
C ASP A 272 -7.49 -4.52 -19.79
N GLY A 273 -8.68 -5.05 -19.49
CA GLY A 273 -8.93 -6.13 -18.55
C GLY A 273 -8.73 -7.54 -19.10
N GLY A 274 -9.12 -8.54 -18.33
CA GLY A 274 -9.03 -9.95 -18.67
C GLY A 274 -9.45 -10.85 -17.52
N VAL A 275 -9.44 -12.16 -17.77
CA VAL A 275 -9.84 -13.15 -16.77
C VAL A 275 -8.67 -14.09 -16.50
N TRP A 276 -8.31 -14.25 -15.23
CA TRP A 276 -7.27 -15.16 -14.78
C TRP A 276 -7.76 -15.99 -13.61
N THR A 277 -7.36 -17.25 -13.53
CA THR A 277 -7.61 -18.11 -12.37
C THR A 277 -6.31 -18.60 -11.77
N ALA A 278 -6.11 -18.28 -10.49
CA ALA A 278 -5.10 -18.89 -9.66
C ALA A 278 -5.65 -20.18 -9.05
N THR A 279 -4.98 -21.30 -9.29
CA THR A 279 -5.26 -22.59 -8.65
C THR A 279 -4.22 -22.85 -7.59
N ILE A 280 -4.66 -23.01 -6.34
CA ILE A 280 -3.81 -23.35 -5.20
C ILE A 280 -4.15 -24.78 -4.80
N LYS A 281 -3.15 -25.67 -4.85
CA LYS A 281 -3.31 -27.07 -4.46
C LYS A 281 -2.00 -27.64 -3.93
N GLY A 282 -2.04 -28.24 -2.75
CA GLY A 282 -0.88 -28.89 -2.14
C GLY A 282 0.29 -27.93 -1.94
N GLY A 283 0.01 -26.73 -1.44
CA GLY A 283 1.01 -25.68 -1.19
C GLY A 283 1.69 -25.12 -2.44
N LYS A 284 1.09 -25.31 -3.63
CA LYS A 284 1.57 -24.75 -4.91
C LYS A 284 0.50 -23.88 -5.54
N CYS A 285 0.91 -22.76 -6.12
CA CYS A 285 0.05 -21.89 -6.92
C CYS A 285 0.40 -22.01 -8.41
N THR A 286 -0.63 -22.05 -9.26
CA THR A 286 -0.50 -21.93 -10.72
C THR A 286 -1.50 -20.91 -11.23
N LEU A 287 -1.19 -20.22 -12.31
CA LEU A 287 -2.07 -19.23 -12.93
C LEU A 287 -2.39 -19.64 -14.37
N LYS A 288 -3.66 -19.57 -14.74
CA LYS A 288 -4.13 -19.73 -16.12
C LYS A 288 -5.06 -18.58 -16.49
N GLU A 289 -5.12 -18.25 -17.78
CA GLU A 289 -6.14 -17.34 -18.32
C GLU A 289 -7.48 -18.08 -18.47
N GLY A 290 -8.57 -17.33 -18.29
CA GLY A 290 -9.94 -17.85 -18.29
C GLY A 290 -10.46 -18.17 -16.88
N GLN A 291 -11.67 -18.71 -16.82
CA GLN A 291 -12.32 -19.14 -15.58
C GLN A 291 -12.70 -20.63 -15.64
N PRO A 292 -12.63 -21.38 -14.52
CA PRO A 292 -13.21 -22.72 -14.42
C PRO A 292 -14.74 -22.64 -14.31
N ASP A 293 -15.43 -23.76 -14.53
CA ASP A 293 -16.90 -23.84 -14.45
C ASP A 293 -17.44 -23.43 -13.07
N LYS A 294 -16.69 -23.73 -12.00
CA LYS A 294 -17.03 -23.40 -10.62
C LYS A 294 -15.80 -22.93 -9.86
N PRO A 295 -15.49 -21.62 -9.88
CA PRO A 295 -14.43 -21.10 -9.03
C PRO A 295 -14.84 -21.16 -7.56
N THR A 296 -13.88 -21.37 -6.65
CA THR A 296 -14.12 -21.27 -5.20
C THR A 296 -14.49 -19.84 -4.82
N THR A 297 -13.75 -18.88 -5.37
CA THR A 297 -13.99 -17.45 -5.23
C THR A 297 -13.73 -16.76 -6.56
N LYS A 298 -14.60 -15.84 -6.94
CA LYS A 298 -14.43 -14.97 -8.10
C LYS A 298 -14.49 -13.51 -7.66
N LEU A 299 -13.44 -12.76 -7.95
CA LEU A 299 -13.37 -11.32 -7.80
C LEU A 299 -13.73 -10.66 -9.13
N CYS A 300 -14.79 -9.87 -9.15
CA CYS A 300 -15.22 -9.13 -10.32
C CYS A 300 -14.93 -7.65 -10.10
N ILE A 301 -14.24 -7.00 -11.05
CA ILE A 301 -13.95 -5.56 -11.01
C ILE A 301 -14.35 -4.98 -12.36
N ASN A 302 -15.14 -3.90 -12.36
CA ASN A 302 -15.74 -3.40 -13.59
C ASN A 302 -14.71 -2.81 -14.57
N GLU A 303 -13.65 -2.17 -14.06
CA GLU A 303 -12.64 -1.49 -14.87
C GLU A 303 -11.22 -1.87 -14.44
N ALA A 304 -10.37 -2.20 -15.42
CA ALA A 304 -8.96 -2.54 -15.20
C ALA A 304 -8.19 -1.46 -14.44
N LYS A 305 -8.52 -0.18 -14.65
CA LYS A 305 -7.91 0.93 -13.91
C LYS A 305 -8.19 0.83 -12.41
N ASP A 306 -9.40 0.45 -12.00
CA ASP A 306 -9.76 0.35 -10.59
C ASP A 306 -8.97 -0.78 -9.90
N TRP A 307 -8.73 -1.90 -10.60
CA TRP A 307 -7.84 -2.95 -10.11
C TRP A 307 -6.39 -2.46 -9.98
N VAL A 308 -5.90 -1.72 -10.98
CA VAL A 308 -4.55 -1.14 -10.92
C VAL A 308 -4.41 -0.20 -9.73
N ASP A 309 -5.39 0.67 -9.49
CA ASP A 309 -5.37 1.61 -8.37
C ASP A 309 -5.40 0.89 -7.02
N VAL A 310 -6.17 -0.21 -6.89
CA VAL A 310 -6.15 -1.07 -5.69
C VAL A 310 -4.77 -1.69 -5.48
N MET A 311 -4.20 -2.29 -6.52
CA MET A 311 -2.92 -2.99 -6.41
C MET A 311 -1.74 -2.05 -6.19
N LEU A 312 -1.86 -0.78 -6.60
CA LEU A 312 -0.90 0.29 -6.30
C LEU A 312 -1.18 1.01 -4.97
N GLY A 313 -2.23 0.63 -4.23
CA GLY A 313 -2.61 1.26 -2.96
C GLY A 313 -3.20 2.67 -3.08
N LYS A 314 -3.59 3.09 -4.29
CA LYS A 314 -4.27 4.36 -4.56
C LYS A 314 -5.77 4.31 -4.24
N SER A 315 -6.34 3.11 -4.18
CA SER A 315 -7.73 2.86 -3.81
C SER A 315 -7.82 1.69 -2.85
N ASP A 316 -8.88 1.69 -2.05
CA ASP A 316 -9.21 0.60 -1.12
C ASP A 316 -10.25 -0.36 -1.76
N PRO A 317 -10.10 -1.69 -1.62
CA PRO A 317 -11.05 -2.66 -2.15
C PRO A 317 -12.49 -2.52 -1.62
N PHE A 318 -12.69 -2.17 -0.34
CA PHE A 318 -14.03 -2.02 0.23
C PHE A 318 -14.75 -0.79 -0.31
N SER A 319 -14.00 0.25 -0.67
CA SER A 319 -14.52 1.43 -1.35
C SER A 319 -15.08 1.06 -2.74
N LEU A 320 -14.42 0.16 -3.48
CA LEU A 320 -14.95 -0.34 -4.75
C LEU A 320 -16.21 -1.19 -4.58
N LEU A 321 -16.23 -2.07 -3.56
CA LEU A 321 -17.39 -2.93 -3.25
C LEU A 321 -18.61 -2.09 -2.86
N SER A 322 -18.44 -1.11 -1.97
CA SER A 322 -19.54 -0.24 -1.53
C SER A 322 -20.06 0.67 -2.65
N ALA A 323 -19.21 1.06 -3.59
CA ALA A 323 -19.58 1.82 -4.79
C ALA A 323 -20.18 0.95 -5.91
N GLY A 324 -20.29 -0.37 -5.75
CA GLY A 324 -20.76 -1.29 -6.78
C GLY A 324 -19.83 -1.42 -8.00
N LYS A 325 -18.57 -1.02 -7.85
CA LYS A 325 -17.52 -1.13 -8.88
C LYS A 325 -16.76 -2.46 -8.85
N ALA A 326 -16.96 -3.22 -7.78
CA ALA A 326 -16.46 -4.57 -7.63
C ALA A 326 -17.52 -5.46 -6.97
N SER A 327 -17.41 -6.77 -7.16
CA SER A 327 -18.19 -7.77 -6.44
C SER A 327 -17.35 -9.01 -6.15
N ILE A 328 -17.79 -9.81 -5.17
CA ILE A 328 -17.20 -11.09 -4.82
C ILE A 328 -18.29 -12.15 -4.95
N GLU A 329 -18.03 -13.18 -5.75
CA GLU A 329 -18.88 -14.35 -5.89
C GLU A 329 -18.16 -15.56 -5.27
N GLY A 330 -18.90 -16.43 -4.57
CA GLY A 330 -18.31 -17.58 -3.87
C GLY A 330 -17.82 -17.23 -2.46
N GLU A 331 -16.70 -17.81 -2.03
CA GLU A 331 -16.23 -17.69 -0.65
C GLU A 331 -15.61 -16.32 -0.35
N THR A 332 -16.36 -15.44 0.31
CA THR A 332 -15.88 -14.10 0.71
C THR A 332 -14.74 -14.18 1.73
N GLY A 333 -14.75 -15.18 2.63
CA GLY A 333 -13.68 -15.36 3.61
C GLY A 333 -12.32 -15.61 2.96
N LEU A 334 -12.28 -16.30 1.81
CA LEU A 334 -11.08 -16.51 1.04
C LEU A 334 -10.60 -15.22 0.36
N ALA A 335 -11.52 -14.41 -0.18
CA ALA A 335 -11.21 -13.10 -0.76
C ALA A 335 -10.52 -12.16 0.25
N LEU A 336 -10.99 -12.16 1.50
CA LEU A 336 -10.42 -11.33 2.58
C LEU A 336 -9.00 -11.76 3.00
N LYS A 337 -8.61 -13.01 2.73
CA LYS A 337 -7.29 -13.56 3.04
C LYS A 337 -6.26 -13.43 1.92
N LEU A 338 -6.63 -12.85 0.76
CA LEU A 338 -5.74 -12.77 -0.39
C LEU A 338 -4.42 -12.03 -0.10
N GLY A 339 -4.44 -11.02 0.78
CA GLY A 339 -3.23 -10.30 1.19
C GLY A 339 -2.27 -11.14 2.05
N GLU A 340 -2.75 -12.22 2.66
CA GLU A 340 -1.92 -13.21 3.37
C GLU A 340 -1.39 -14.26 2.38
N ILE A 341 -2.22 -14.67 1.42
CA ILE A 341 -1.89 -15.70 0.42
C ILE A 341 -0.90 -15.16 -0.64
N PHE A 342 -0.99 -13.88 -1.00
CA PHE A 342 -0.12 -13.24 -1.98
C PHE A 342 0.52 -11.99 -1.37
N SER A 343 1.84 -11.89 -1.47
CA SER A 343 2.59 -10.68 -1.11
C SER A 343 2.17 -9.47 -1.96
N LYS A 344 2.35 -8.27 -1.38
CA LYS A 344 1.99 -6.99 -2.02
C LYS A 344 2.65 -6.88 -3.39
N TYR A 345 1.91 -6.37 -4.36
CA TYR A 345 2.45 -6.07 -5.68
C TYR A 345 3.49 -4.95 -5.57
N ILE A 346 4.63 -5.13 -6.24
CA ILE A 346 5.66 -4.11 -6.35
C ILE A 346 5.77 -3.74 -7.84
N PRO A 347 5.47 -2.48 -8.22
CA PRO A 347 5.51 -2.09 -9.61
C PRO A 347 6.95 -2.13 -10.18
N PRO A 348 7.11 -2.49 -11.47
CA PRO A 348 8.38 -2.60 -12.18
C PRO A 348 9.29 -1.37 -12.10
N THR A 349 8.69 -0.20 -12.17
CA THR A 349 9.30 1.10 -11.90
C THR A 349 8.94 1.44 -10.45
N GLY A 350 9.92 1.63 -9.57
CA GLY A 350 9.72 2.00 -8.16
C GLY A 350 9.09 3.39 -7.99
N GLY A 351 7.87 3.58 -8.49
CA GLY A 351 7.02 4.76 -8.39
C GLY A 351 5.98 4.64 -7.28
N GLY A 352 6.10 3.65 -6.39
CA GLY A 352 5.79 3.92 -5.01
C GLY A 352 6.93 4.76 -4.50
N THR A 353 6.70 6.03 -4.15
CA THR A 353 7.51 6.70 -3.13
C THR A 353 7.85 5.62 -2.10
N PRO A 354 9.13 5.31 -1.80
CA PRO A 354 9.43 4.29 -0.81
C PRO A 354 8.59 4.62 0.40
N GLU A 355 7.59 3.77 0.63
CA GLU A 355 6.71 3.89 1.77
C GLU A 355 7.70 3.75 2.90
N GLN A 356 8.00 4.89 3.53
CA GLN A 356 8.96 4.98 4.61
C GLN A 356 8.66 3.77 5.49
N GLU A 357 9.64 2.91 5.73
CA GLU A 357 9.40 1.71 6.55
C GLU A 357 8.97 2.22 7.92
N LEU A 358 7.66 2.35 8.10
CA LEU A 358 7.08 2.85 9.32
C LEU A 358 7.29 1.70 10.29
N LEU A 359 8.24 1.88 11.20
CA LEU A 359 8.33 1.06 12.38
C LEU A 359 7.00 1.21 13.13
N VAL A 360 6.05 0.30 12.88
CA VAL A 360 4.76 0.28 13.56
C VAL A 360 4.99 -0.30 14.94
N LEU A 361 5.27 0.59 15.89
CA LEU A 361 5.24 0.24 17.30
C LEU A 361 3.77 0.27 17.76
N LYS A 362 3.11 -0.89 17.81
CA LYS A 362 1.80 -1.00 18.48
C LYS A 362 1.98 -0.75 19.97
N LYS A 363 1.79 0.50 20.38
CA LYS A 363 1.87 0.93 21.78
C LYS A 363 0.64 1.75 22.10
N THR A 364 -0.01 1.44 23.21
CA THR A 364 -0.98 2.34 23.82
C THR A 364 -0.26 3.64 24.18
N ILE A 365 -0.58 4.73 23.49
CA ILE A 365 -0.05 6.05 23.80
C ILE A 365 -0.66 6.48 25.13
N SER A 366 0.05 6.22 26.22
CA SER A 366 -0.29 6.78 27.52
C SER A 366 0.40 8.11 27.68
N VAL A 367 -0.39 9.18 27.79
CA VAL A 367 0.13 10.49 28.19
C VAL A 367 -0.07 10.59 29.70
N ASN A 368 1.01 10.48 30.46
CA ASN A 368 1.01 10.60 31.92
C ASN A 368 0.78 12.06 32.34
N MET A 369 -0.45 12.53 32.16
CA MET A 369 -0.86 13.87 32.57
C MET A 369 -1.20 13.85 34.06
N ARG A 370 -0.46 14.63 34.85
CA ARG A 370 -0.78 14.88 36.25
C ARG A 370 -1.58 16.17 36.34
N TYR A 371 -2.90 16.05 36.39
CA TYR A 371 -3.77 17.19 36.64
C TYR A 371 -4.01 17.36 38.14
N ALA A 372 -3.97 18.61 38.61
CA ALA A 372 -4.45 18.93 39.95
C ALA A 372 -5.98 18.81 39.95
N THR A 373 -6.53 18.00 40.86
CA THR A 373 -7.99 17.83 41.01
C THR A 373 -8.67 19.06 41.63
N GLY A 374 -7.91 20.05 42.09
CA GLY A 374 -8.46 21.19 42.83
C GLY A 374 -9.08 20.79 44.17
N PRO A 375 -9.54 21.77 44.96
CA PRO A 375 -10.03 21.56 46.33
C PRO A 375 -11.37 20.81 46.37
N VAL A 376 -12.25 21.00 45.38
CA VAL A 376 -13.58 20.39 45.38
C VAL A 376 -13.54 18.95 44.88
N MET A 377 -13.05 18.69 43.65
CA MET A 377 -12.95 17.33 43.15
C MET A 377 -11.92 16.51 43.96
N GLY A 378 -10.87 17.15 44.46
CA GLY A 378 -9.92 16.50 45.38
C GLY A 378 -10.57 15.98 46.65
N LYS A 379 -11.44 16.77 47.30
CA LYS A 379 -12.20 16.32 48.48
C LYS A 379 -13.19 15.22 48.13
N PHE A 380 -13.91 15.33 47.01
CA PHE A 380 -14.81 14.28 46.52
C PHE A 380 -14.08 12.93 46.36
N LEU A 381 -12.98 12.92 45.61
CA LEU A 381 -12.18 11.72 45.37
C LEU A 381 -11.50 11.21 46.64
N HIS A 382 -11.11 12.09 47.57
CA HIS A 382 -10.60 11.67 48.87
C HIS A 382 -11.66 10.91 49.67
N MET A 383 -12.92 11.39 49.71
CA MET A 383 -13.98 10.69 50.41
C MET A 383 -14.33 9.33 49.79
N MET A 384 -14.14 9.16 48.47
CA MET A 384 -14.27 7.85 47.82
C MET A 384 -13.27 6.82 48.39
N LYS A 385 -12.08 7.26 48.84
CA LYS A 385 -11.12 6.38 49.54
C LYS A 385 -11.69 5.84 50.85
N GLU A 386 -12.43 6.68 51.53
CA GLU A 386 -13.12 6.38 52.80
C GLU A 386 -14.44 5.61 52.58
N LYS A 387 -14.75 5.19 51.35
CA LYS A 387 -16.00 4.52 50.96
C LYS A 387 -17.24 5.34 51.28
N LYS A 388 -17.13 6.68 51.19
CA LYS A 388 -18.21 7.64 51.40
C LYS A 388 -18.39 8.51 50.18
N ILE A 389 -19.63 8.90 49.89
CA ILE A 389 -19.95 9.77 48.75
C ILE A 389 -20.34 11.14 49.31
N TYR A 390 -19.47 12.12 49.11
CA TYR A 390 -19.72 13.51 49.51
C TYR A 390 -20.04 14.34 48.27
N THR A 391 -20.82 15.39 48.47
CA THR A 391 -21.15 16.37 47.44
C THR A 391 -21.26 17.73 48.11
N ASN A 392 -21.43 18.77 47.31
CA ASN A 392 -21.71 20.10 47.78
C ASN A 392 -23.06 20.61 47.34
N LYS A 393 -23.59 21.52 48.16
CA LYS A 393 -24.89 22.13 48.02
C LYS A 393 -24.75 23.62 47.80
N CYS A 394 -25.57 24.18 46.93
CA CYS A 394 -25.66 25.61 46.70
C CYS A 394 -26.34 26.28 47.90
N PRO A 395 -25.71 27.26 48.57
CA PRO A 395 -26.29 27.90 49.76
C PRO A 395 -27.52 28.78 49.44
N LYS A 396 -27.70 29.18 48.17
CA LYS A 396 -28.82 30.04 47.74
C LYS A 396 -30.06 29.24 47.34
N CYS A 397 -29.90 28.21 46.51
CA CYS A 397 -31.03 27.46 45.94
C CYS A 397 -31.17 26.04 46.51
N GLY A 398 -30.22 25.59 47.32
CA GLY A 398 -30.25 24.25 47.92
C GLY A 398 -29.97 23.09 46.96
N ARG A 399 -29.67 23.34 45.67
CA ARG A 399 -29.28 22.31 44.70
C ARG A 399 -28.04 21.54 45.18
N VAL A 400 -28.09 20.22 45.08
CA VAL A 400 -27.00 19.29 45.38
C VAL A 400 -26.29 18.92 44.07
N HIS A 401 -24.96 18.91 44.05
CA HIS A 401 -24.17 18.74 42.82
C HIS A 401 -23.39 17.44 42.82
N LEU A 402 -23.85 16.43 42.07
CA LEU A 402 -23.17 15.12 42.03
C LEU A 402 -22.70 14.80 40.60
N PRO A 403 -21.39 14.65 40.35
CA PRO A 403 -20.25 14.88 41.26
C PRO A 403 -20.12 16.35 41.73
N ALA A 404 -19.37 16.57 42.82
CA ALA A 404 -19.19 17.88 43.43
C ALA A 404 -18.64 18.94 42.46
N ARG A 405 -19.16 20.17 42.52
CA ARG A 405 -18.82 21.27 41.58
C ARG A 405 -18.56 22.58 42.30
N GLU A 406 -17.51 23.33 41.93
CA GLU A 406 -17.15 24.57 42.65
C GLU A 406 -18.24 25.65 42.60
N VAL A 407 -18.98 25.73 41.50
CA VAL A 407 -19.97 26.79 41.25
C VAL A 407 -21.32 26.17 40.87
N CYS A 408 -22.39 26.70 41.46
CA CYS A 408 -23.75 26.36 41.07
C CYS A 408 -24.06 26.95 39.68
N ALA A 409 -24.40 26.11 38.70
CA ALA A 409 -24.63 26.57 37.32
C ALA A 409 -25.83 27.53 37.16
N GLU A 410 -26.86 27.42 38.02
CA GLU A 410 -28.03 28.30 38.01
C GLU A 410 -27.77 29.62 38.73
N CYS A 411 -27.33 29.55 39.99
CA CYS A 411 -27.13 30.73 40.82
C CYS A 411 -25.83 31.47 40.51
N ARG A 412 -24.86 30.81 39.85
CA ARG A 412 -23.52 31.32 39.53
C ARG A 412 -22.75 31.80 40.76
N ILE A 413 -22.91 31.10 41.88
CA ILE A 413 -22.20 31.36 43.14
C ILE A 413 -21.43 30.11 43.59
N PRO A 414 -20.39 30.26 44.43
CA PRO A 414 -19.68 29.14 45.01
C PRO A 414 -20.60 28.21 45.82
N ALA A 415 -20.46 26.90 45.62
CA ALA A 415 -21.15 25.87 46.40
C ALA A 415 -20.22 25.36 47.52
N THR A 416 -20.27 26.02 48.68
CA THR A 416 -19.30 25.81 49.78
C THR A 416 -19.78 24.85 50.87
N GLU A 417 -21.08 24.55 50.93
CA GLU A 417 -21.66 23.64 51.92
C GLU A 417 -21.48 22.20 51.47
N TRP A 418 -20.92 21.33 52.33
CA TRP A 418 -20.67 19.91 52.03
C TRP A 418 -21.62 19.01 52.80
N LEU A 419 -22.05 17.93 52.16
CA LEU A 419 -22.91 16.92 52.74
C LEU A 419 -22.56 15.52 52.22
N GLU A 420 -22.81 14.51 53.05
CA GLU A 420 -22.74 13.09 52.68
C GLU A 420 -24.07 12.68 52.04
N VAL A 421 -24.01 11.88 50.97
CA VAL A 421 -25.18 11.37 50.23
C VAL A 421 -25.05 9.87 50.00
N GLY A 422 -26.18 9.21 49.74
CA GLY A 422 -26.23 7.76 49.56
C GLY A 422 -25.72 7.01 50.80
N PRO A 423 -24.93 5.92 50.64
CA PRO A 423 -24.39 5.41 49.38
C PRO A 423 -25.43 4.70 48.51
N LYS A 424 -26.61 4.41 49.06
CA LYS A 424 -27.74 3.79 48.35
C LYS A 424 -28.47 4.82 47.47
N GLY A 425 -29.16 4.34 46.45
CA GLY A 425 -29.87 5.21 45.50
C GLY A 425 -30.94 4.48 44.71
N GLN A 426 -31.78 5.26 44.03
CA GLN A 426 -32.78 4.75 43.09
C GLN A 426 -32.30 4.94 41.65
N VAL A 427 -32.45 3.92 40.81
CA VAL A 427 -32.16 4.02 39.38
C VAL A 427 -33.17 4.97 38.72
N ARG A 428 -32.66 5.98 38.01
CA ARG A 428 -33.46 6.84 37.13
C ARG A 428 -33.59 6.23 35.75
N TYR A 429 -32.45 5.91 35.13
CA TYR A 429 -32.45 5.17 33.89
C TYR A 429 -31.20 4.30 33.76
N MET A 430 -31.26 3.29 32.90
CA MET A 430 -30.14 2.42 32.56
C MET A 430 -29.94 2.37 31.05
N GLU A 431 -28.70 2.49 30.61
CA GLU A 431 -28.28 2.17 29.24
C GLU A 431 -27.75 0.74 29.17
N TYR A 432 -28.19 -0.01 28.16
CA TYR A 432 -27.75 -1.38 27.88
C TYR A 432 -26.80 -1.35 26.68
N VAL A 433 -25.52 -1.64 26.92
CA VAL A 433 -24.49 -1.48 25.88
C VAL A 433 -24.04 -2.83 25.35
N TYR A 434 -24.28 -3.07 24.05
CA TYR A 434 -23.88 -4.30 23.34
C TYR A 434 -22.64 -4.13 22.45
N TYR A 435 -22.24 -2.88 22.17
CA TYR A 435 -21.10 -2.59 21.32
C TYR A 435 -19.84 -2.39 22.17
N ALA A 436 -18.84 -3.22 21.91
CA ALA A 436 -17.55 -3.14 22.58
C ALA A 436 -16.71 -2.02 21.92
N SER A 437 -16.63 -0.86 22.57
CA SER A 437 -15.72 0.22 22.18
C SER A 437 -14.47 0.19 23.07
N PRO A 438 -13.26 0.37 22.51
CA PRO A 438 -12.07 0.60 23.33
C PRO A 438 -12.23 1.91 24.11
N ASP A 439 -11.80 1.90 25.37
CA ASP A 439 -11.68 3.11 26.18
C ASP A 439 -10.68 4.06 25.51
N PRO A 440 -11.06 5.32 25.20
CA PRO A 440 -10.19 6.22 24.46
C PRO A 440 -8.95 6.69 25.25
N LEU A 441 -8.92 6.49 26.57
CA LEU A 441 -7.81 6.83 27.45
C LEU A 441 -6.88 5.64 27.69
N THR A 442 -7.41 4.43 27.83
CA THR A 442 -6.60 3.23 28.16
C THR A 442 -6.38 2.29 26.97
N GLY A 443 -7.20 2.38 25.93
CA GLY A 443 -7.23 1.44 24.81
C GLY A 443 -7.82 0.07 25.14
N GLU A 444 -8.21 -0.16 26.39
CA GLU A 444 -8.79 -1.43 26.83
C GLU A 444 -10.23 -1.54 26.37
N THR A 445 -10.62 -2.68 25.83
CA THR A 445 -12.00 -2.95 25.44
C THR A 445 -12.73 -3.64 26.59
N ARG A 446 -13.88 -3.08 26.99
CA ARG A 446 -14.73 -3.70 28.01
C ARG A 446 -15.54 -4.86 27.41
N GLU A 447 -15.71 -5.90 28.20
CA GLU A 447 -16.59 -7.03 27.87
C GLU A 447 -18.07 -6.60 27.84
N THR A 448 -18.76 -6.92 26.74
CA THR A 448 -20.18 -6.64 26.54
C THR A 448 -21.04 -7.90 26.73
N PRO A 449 -22.33 -7.76 27.11
CA PRO A 449 -22.96 -6.51 27.45
C PRO A 449 -22.65 -6.03 28.88
N TYR A 450 -22.79 -4.72 29.09
CA TYR A 450 -22.80 -4.11 30.42
C TYR A 450 -23.93 -3.08 30.53
N GLY A 451 -24.44 -2.88 31.75
CA GLY A 451 -25.45 -1.88 32.06
C GLY A 451 -24.84 -0.67 32.76
N MET A 452 -25.11 0.53 32.26
CA MET A 452 -24.71 1.80 32.88
C MET A 452 -25.94 2.47 33.51
N LEU A 453 -25.98 2.54 34.83
CA LEU A 453 -27.03 3.16 35.61
C LEU A 453 -26.78 4.66 35.77
N ASN A 454 -27.87 5.43 35.78
CA ASN A 454 -27.91 6.76 36.38
C ASN A 454 -28.73 6.69 37.66
N ILE A 455 -28.07 6.91 38.79
CA ILE A 455 -28.61 6.63 40.13
C ILE A 455 -28.84 7.95 40.85
N LEU A 456 -30.07 8.21 41.29
CA LEU A 456 -30.32 9.27 42.26
C LEU A 456 -30.01 8.73 43.66
N LEU A 457 -28.86 9.13 44.20
CA LEU A 457 -28.45 8.75 45.56
C LEU A 457 -29.33 9.42 46.62
N ASP A 458 -29.47 8.79 47.77
CA ASP A 458 -30.20 9.37 48.90
C ASP A 458 -29.64 10.74 49.29
N GLY A 459 -30.53 11.70 49.54
CA GLY A 459 -30.14 13.08 49.81
C GLY A 459 -29.85 13.93 48.58
N CYS A 460 -29.79 13.34 47.38
CA CYS A 460 -29.79 14.08 46.11
C CYS A 460 -31.23 14.29 45.62
N VAL A 461 -31.44 15.37 44.85
CA VAL A 461 -32.75 15.74 44.29
C VAL A 461 -32.64 16.14 42.83
N GLY A 462 -33.75 16.02 42.08
CA GLY A 462 -33.79 16.38 40.67
C GLY A 462 -32.98 15.43 39.79
N ASN A 463 -32.13 16.02 38.94
CA ASN A 463 -31.42 15.32 37.86
C ASN A 463 -29.91 15.17 38.10
N ASP A 464 -29.41 15.54 39.29
CA ASP A 464 -28.00 15.38 39.66
C ASP A 464 -27.75 13.91 40.07
N THR A 465 -27.70 13.02 39.08
CA THR A 465 -27.54 11.55 39.23
C THR A 465 -26.08 11.10 39.17
N PHE A 466 -25.75 10.03 39.89
CA PHE A 466 -24.46 9.36 39.83
C PHE A 466 -24.48 8.25 38.77
N ALA A 467 -23.64 8.38 37.75
CA ALA A 467 -23.53 7.38 36.70
C ALA A 467 -22.54 6.28 37.09
N HIS A 468 -22.97 5.02 37.08
CA HIS A 468 -22.08 3.88 37.37
C HIS A 468 -22.64 2.53 36.91
N TYR A 469 -21.84 1.47 36.92
CA TYR A 469 -22.26 0.16 36.41
C TYR A 469 -23.18 -0.60 37.36
N ILE A 470 -24.08 -1.41 36.82
CA ILE A 470 -24.79 -2.49 37.54
C ILE A 470 -23.98 -3.80 37.44
N ARG A 471 -24.09 -4.64 38.46
CA ARG A 471 -23.59 -6.02 38.43
C ARG A 471 -24.17 -6.77 37.23
N ARG A 472 -23.31 -7.47 36.49
CA ARG A 472 -23.63 -8.00 35.15
C ARG A 472 -24.81 -8.96 35.12
N ASP A 473 -24.93 -9.83 36.13
CA ASP A 473 -26.02 -10.80 36.28
C ASP A 473 -27.38 -10.15 36.67
N GLN A 474 -27.39 -8.86 36.99
CA GLN A 474 -28.58 -8.13 37.42
C GLN A 474 -29.11 -7.14 36.39
N ILE A 475 -28.44 -6.96 35.24
CA ILE A 475 -28.81 -5.98 34.22
C ILE A 475 -30.30 -6.12 33.84
N ASP A 476 -30.76 -7.35 33.56
CA ASP A 476 -32.13 -7.60 33.09
C ASP A 476 -33.21 -7.44 34.18
N ARG A 477 -32.81 -7.19 35.45
CA ARG A 477 -33.72 -7.00 36.59
C ARG A 477 -33.97 -5.51 36.91
N ILE A 478 -33.29 -4.59 36.23
CA ILE A 478 -33.36 -3.16 36.52
C ILE A 478 -34.63 -2.55 35.94
N LYS A 479 -35.35 -1.80 36.79
CA LYS A 479 -36.50 -0.98 36.43
C LYS A 479 -36.12 0.49 36.58
N ASN A 480 -36.34 1.25 35.50
CA ASN A 480 -36.13 2.69 35.49
C ASN A 480 -37.18 3.40 36.36
N GLY A 481 -36.83 4.59 36.83
CA GLY A 481 -37.67 5.41 37.69
C GLY A 481 -37.72 6.87 37.24
N SER A 482 -38.69 7.61 37.73
CA SER A 482 -38.87 9.05 37.53
C SER A 482 -39.10 9.73 38.88
N ASN A 483 -39.36 11.03 38.88
CA ASN A 483 -39.73 11.73 40.12
C ASN A 483 -41.02 11.17 40.75
N ASP A 484 -41.92 10.61 39.94
CA ASP A 484 -43.21 10.09 40.37
C ASP A 484 -43.22 8.56 40.55
N VAL A 485 -42.27 7.85 39.93
CA VAL A 485 -42.17 6.39 39.96
C VAL A 485 -40.81 5.96 40.50
N SER A 486 -40.81 5.25 41.62
CA SER A 486 -39.58 4.70 42.19
C SER A 486 -38.96 3.66 41.24
N GLY A 487 -37.68 3.85 40.92
CA GLY A 487 -36.89 2.85 40.18
C GLY A 487 -36.31 1.78 41.10
N THR A 488 -35.59 0.82 40.53
CA THR A 488 -34.91 -0.22 41.31
C THR A 488 -33.93 0.40 42.31
N ARG A 489 -33.97 -0.11 43.54
CA ARG A 489 -33.07 0.29 44.62
C ARG A 489 -31.73 -0.40 44.48
N VAL A 490 -30.65 0.35 44.60
CA VAL A 490 -29.29 -0.17 44.42
C VAL A 490 -28.34 0.34 45.51
N ARG A 491 -27.32 -0.47 45.82
CA ARG A 491 -26.22 -0.14 46.72
C ARG A 491 -24.85 -0.41 46.07
N PRO A 492 -23.81 0.37 46.39
CA PRO A 492 -22.49 0.18 45.79
C PRO A 492 -21.76 -1.00 46.42
N VAL A 493 -20.97 -1.68 45.60
CA VAL A 493 -19.95 -2.63 46.02
C VAL A 493 -18.59 -1.96 45.86
N TRP A 494 -17.95 -1.70 46.99
CA TRP A 494 -16.66 -1.01 47.01
C TRP A 494 -15.50 -1.95 46.69
N SER A 495 -14.44 -1.38 46.15
CA SER A 495 -13.14 -2.02 46.02
C SER A 495 -12.52 -2.29 47.40
N ASP A 496 -11.73 -3.35 47.48
CA ASP A 496 -11.01 -3.74 48.69
C ASP A 496 -9.89 -2.74 49.00
N LYS A 497 -9.33 -2.11 47.96
CA LYS A 497 -8.26 -1.11 48.05
C LYS A 497 -8.64 0.16 47.27
N PRO A 498 -9.41 1.08 47.87
CA PRO A 498 -9.75 2.36 47.26
C PRO A 498 -8.51 3.23 46.99
N THR A 499 -8.51 3.93 45.86
CA THR A 499 -7.37 4.70 45.34
C THR A 499 -7.66 6.19 45.18
N GLY A 500 -8.90 6.61 45.37
CA GLY A 500 -9.40 7.97 45.14
C GLY A 500 -9.94 8.13 43.74
N SER A 501 -10.83 7.22 43.34
CA SER A 501 -11.45 7.16 42.02
C SER A 501 -12.95 6.90 42.14
N VAL A 502 -13.74 7.34 41.16
CA VAL A 502 -15.15 6.91 41.07
C VAL A 502 -15.27 5.39 40.89
N PHE A 503 -14.25 4.76 40.31
CA PHE A 503 -14.13 3.30 40.16
C PHE A 503 -13.65 2.60 41.44
N ASP A 504 -13.47 3.31 42.56
CA ASP A 504 -13.39 2.68 43.87
C ASP A 504 -14.71 2.01 44.25
N ILE A 505 -15.81 2.37 43.60
CA ILE A 505 -17.00 1.51 43.50
C ILE A 505 -16.75 0.58 42.31
N LYS A 506 -16.76 -0.74 42.52
CA LYS A 506 -16.61 -1.73 41.43
C LYS A 506 -17.83 -1.72 40.51
N TYR A 507 -19.01 -1.71 41.11
CA TYR A 507 -20.33 -1.64 40.50
C TYR A 507 -21.38 -1.39 41.60
N PHE A 508 -22.61 -1.13 41.21
CA PHE A 508 -23.78 -1.23 42.07
C PHE A 508 -24.45 -2.59 41.91
N GLU A 509 -25.16 -3.02 42.95
CA GLU A 509 -26.04 -4.18 42.90
C GLU A 509 -27.40 -3.82 43.49
N ILE A 510 -28.42 -4.59 43.13
CA ILE A 510 -29.77 -4.46 43.68
C ILE A 510 -29.69 -4.59 45.20
N ASP A 511 -30.28 -3.62 45.90
CA ASP A 511 -30.41 -3.61 47.34
C ASP A 511 -31.60 -4.50 47.71
N GLU A 512 -31.34 -5.81 47.82
CA GLU A 512 -32.33 -6.84 48.19
C GLU A 512 -32.87 -6.70 49.62
#